data_AF-A0A6G3ULP4-F1
#
_entry.id   AF-A0A6G3ULP4-F1
#
_cell.length_a   1.000
_cell.length_b   1.000
_cell.length_c   1.000
_cell.angle_alpha   90.00
_cell.angle_beta   90.00
_cell.angle_gamma   90.00
#
_symmetry.space_group_name_H-M   'P 1'
#
loop_
_entity.id
_entity.type
_entity.pdbx_description
1 polymer ?
#
loop_
_entity_poly.entity_id
_entity_poly.type
_entity_poly.pdbx_seq_one_letter_code
_entity_poly.pdbx_strand_id
1 'polypeptide(L)'
;VAFAVREAVLRPARLRAVRVRPAAATEEELAECRRLLAEYTADRAARHPGLDVVAEVVSGHPVRQLALVSQSALALIVGRGGGSMSTTRGLLDGAGCPVITVPPS
;
A
#
# COMPACT_ATOMS: atom_id res chain seq x y z
N VAL A 1 6.29 -4.54 4.28
CA VAL A 1 6.74 -4.18 2.91
C VAL A 1 7.72 -5.16 2.31
N ALA A 2 8.72 -5.69 3.05
CA ALA A 2 9.69 -6.65 2.50
C ALA A 2 9.03 -7.85 1.77
N PHE A 3 7.94 -8.38 2.32
CA PHE A 3 7.13 -9.42 1.66
C PHE A 3 6.58 -8.97 0.29
N ALA A 4 6.01 -7.77 0.19
CA ALA A 4 5.45 -7.25 -1.05
C ALA A 4 6.49 -7.05 -2.15
N VAL A 5 7.68 -6.59 -1.77
CA VAL A 5 8.82 -6.48 -2.69
C VAL A 5 9.23 -7.86 -3.20
N ARG A 6 9.35 -8.85 -2.31
CA ARG A 6 9.68 -10.23 -2.69
C ARG A 6 8.68 -10.79 -3.69
N GLU A 7 7.37 -10.65 -3.42
CA GLU A 7 6.32 -11.13 -4.32
C GLU A 7 6.38 -10.45 -5.69
N ALA A 8 6.59 -9.12 -5.73
CA ALA A 8 6.64 -8.36 -6.97
C ALA A 8 7.89 -8.63 -7.81
N VAL A 9 8.98 -9.07 -7.18
CA VAL A 9 10.18 -9.56 -7.88
C VAL A 9 9.96 -10.98 -8.42
N LEU A 10 9.35 -11.87 -7.63
CA LEU A 10 9.07 -13.25 -8.04
C LEU A 10 8.06 -13.33 -9.19
N ARG A 11 7.07 -12.44 -9.17
CA ARG A 11 6.07 -12.28 -10.23
C ARG A 11 6.28 -10.89 -10.80
N PRO A 12 7.03 -10.71 -11.90
CA PRO A 12 7.43 -9.40 -12.42
C PRO A 12 6.21 -8.47 -12.58
N ALA A 13 5.96 -7.69 -11.54
CA ALA A 13 4.74 -6.91 -11.39
C ALA A 13 5.09 -5.60 -10.72
N ARG A 14 4.38 -4.55 -11.11
CA ARG A 14 4.51 -3.24 -10.49
C ARG A 14 4.10 -3.32 -9.02
N LEU A 15 4.93 -2.76 -8.14
CA LEU A 15 4.62 -2.59 -6.72
C LEU A 15 4.05 -1.19 -6.48
N ARG A 16 2.76 -1.10 -6.16
CA ARG A 16 2.10 0.15 -5.75
C ARG A 16 2.10 0.26 -4.22
N ALA A 17 2.87 1.20 -3.68
CA ALA A 17 2.83 1.55 -2.27
C ALA A 17 1.74 2.61 -2.04
N VAL A 18 0.67 2.21 -1.34
CA VAL A 18 -0.49 3.08 -1.11
C VAL A 18 -0.58 3.49 0.36
N ARG A 19 -0.70 4.79 0.61
CA ARG A 19 -1.03 5.34 1.93
C ARG A 19 -2.38 6.03 1.87
N VAL A 20 -3.31 5.59 2.72
CA VAL A 20 -4.58 6.29 2.91
C VAL A 20 -4.45 7.31 4.03
N ARG A 21 -4.89 8.54 3.79
CA ARG A 21 -4.95 9.61 4.79
C ARG A 21 -6.38 10.12 4.99
N PRO A 22 -6.73 10.67 6.16
CA PRO A 22 -8.05 11.23 6.39
C PRO A 22 -8.37 12.36 5.40
N ALA A 23 -9.63 12.47 4.98
CA ALA A 23 -10.07 13.53 4.07
C ALA A 23 -9.88 14.94 4.65
N ALA A 24 -9.91 15.07 5.98
CA ALA A 24 -9.76 16.35 6.68
C ALA A 24 -8.31 16.84 6.83
N ALA A 25 -7.30 16.07 6.39
CA ALA A 25 -5.90 16.49 6.47
C ALA A 25 -5.59 17.67 5.52
N THR A 26 -4.64 18.52 5.90
CA THR A 26 -4.26 19.73 5.16
C THR A 26 -3.45 19.39 3.90
N GLU A 27 -3.19 20.41 3.06
CA GLU A 27 -2.32 20.24 1.89
C GLU A 27 -0.85 20.04 2.29
N GLU A 28 -0.40 20.67 3.38
CA GLU A 28 0.93 20.47 3.94
C GLU A 28 1.12 19.03 4.44
N GLU A 29 0.13 18.49 5.16
CA GLU A 29 0.15 17.09 5.60
C GLU A 29 0.16 16.11 4.43
N LEU A 30 -0.54 16.46 3.33
CA LEU A 30 -0.55 15.68 2.10
C LEU A 30 0.80 15.72 1.38
N ALA A 31 1.39 16.90 1.25
CA ALA A 31 2.70 17.08 0.65
C ALA A 31 3.77 16.29 1.42
N GLU A 32 3.73 16.37 2.75
CA GLU A 32 4.63 15.62 3.62
C GLU A 32 4.42 14.11 3.50
N CYS A 33 3.17 13.64 3.51
CA CYS A 33 2.87 12.22 3.29
C CYS A 33 3.38 11.72 1.93
N ARG A 34 3.22 12.50 0.87
CA ARG A 34 3.73 12.16 -0.47
C ARG A 34 5.25 12.11 -0.47
N ARG A 35 5.91 13.09 0.15
CA ARG A 35 7.37 13.15 0.26
C ARG A 35 7.92 11.92 0.97
N LEU A 36 7.42 11.62 2.17
CA LEU A 36 7.85 10.46 2.96
C LEU A 36 7.61 9.13 2.22
N LEU A 37 6.46 9.00 1.54
CA LEU A 37 6.16 7.79 0.78
C LEU A 37 7.08 7.66 -0.45
N ALA A 38 7.36 8.76 -1.15
CA ALA A 38 8.27 8.79 -2.28
C ALA A 38 9.70 8.40 -1.85
N GLU A 39 10.23 9.01 -0.79
CA GLU A 39 11.52 8.66 -0.19
C GLU A 39 11.60 7.16 0.15
N TYR A 40 10.55 6.65 0.80
CA TYR A 40 10.45 5.23 1.14
C TYR A 40 10.45 4.31 -0.09
N THR A 41 9.73 4.67 -1.15
CA THR A 41 9.68 3.88 -2.39
C THR A 41 10.96 3.97 -3.21
N ALA A 42 11.62 5.13 -3.26
CA ALA A 42 12.86 5.32 -3.99
C ALA A 42 13.98 4.43 -3.45
N ASP A 43 14.09 4.34 -2.12
CA ASP A 43 15.01 3.43 -1.42
C ASP A 43 14.74 1.95 -1.75
N ARG A 44 13.49 1.57 -2.05
CA ARG A 44 13.15 0.20 -2.49
C ARG A 44 13.49 -0.02 -3.96
N ALA A 45 13.15 0.92 -4.84
CA ALA A 45 13.50 0.84 -6.26
C ALA A 45 15.03 0.75 -6.45
N ALA A 46 15.80 1.54 -5.70
CA ALA A 46 17.27 1.53 -5.77
C ALA A 46 17.89 0.16 -5.40
N ARG A 47 17.29 -0.57 -4.44
CA ARG A 47 17.77 -1.90 -4.02
C ARG A 47 17.29 -3.04 -4.91
N HIS A 48 16.33 -2.81 -5.80
CA HIS A 48 15.75 -3.84 -6.65
C HIS A 48 15.66 -3.35 -8.11
N PRO A 49 16.80 -3.30 -8.84
CA PRO A 49 16.82 -2.89 -10.23
C PRO A 49 15.88 -3.76 -11.07
N GLY A 50 14.91 -3.15 -11.76
CA GLY A 50 13.89 -3.85 -12.54
C GLY A 50 12.52 -3.97 -11.86
N LEU A 51 12.41 -3.62 -10.57
CA LEU A 51 11.12 -3.50 -9.91
C LEU A 51 10.56 -2.08 -10.10
N ASP A 52 9.43 -1.98 -10.78
CA ASP A 52 8.67 -0.72 -10.91
C ASP A 52 7.90 -0.46 -9.60
N VAL A 53 8.37 0.52 -8.80
CA VAL A 53 7.76 0.91 -7.53
C VAL A 53 7.12 2.29 -7.66
N VAL A 54 5.83 2.39 -7.38
CA VAL A 54 5.06 3.64 -7.45
C VAL A 54 4.49 4.00 -6.08
N ALA A 55 4.62 5.27 -5.69
CA ALA A 55 4.01 5.84 -4.49
C ALA A 55 2.65 6.48 -4.80
N GLU A 56 1.63 6.18 -3.99
CA GLU A 56 0.30 6.75 -4.14
C GLU A 56 -0.28 7.13 -2.77
N VAL A 57 -0.67 8.40 -2.60
CA VAL A 57 -1.37 8.88 -1.41
C VAL A 57 -2.81 9.20 -1.77
N VAL A 58 -3.75 8.51 -1.12
CA VAL A 58 -5.19 8.66 -1.36
C VAL A 58 -5.89 9.18 -0.11
N SER A 59 -6.92 10.00 -0.31
CA SER A 59 -7.70 10.59 0.80
C SER A 59 -9.02 9.84 1.00
N GLY A 60 -9.38 9.55 2.25
CA GLY A 60 -10.70 9.03 2.61
C GLY A 60 -10.65 7.87 3.61
N HIS A 61 -11.70 7.03 3.59
CA HIS A 61 -11.81 5.90 4.50
C HIS A 61 -10.90 4.74 4.05
N PRO A 62 -9.98 4.24 4.91
CA PRO A 62 -8.99 3.22 4.55
C PRO A 62 -9.56 2.00 3.82
N VAL A 63 -10.61 1.39 4.38
CA VAL A 63 -11.23 0.19 3.78
C VAL A 63 -11.77 0.48 2.37
N ARG A 64 -12.45 1.61 2.18
CA ARG A 64 -13.05 1.96 0.87
C ARG A 64 -11.97 2.26 -0.17
N GLN A 65 -10.97 3.06 0.20
CA GLN A 65 -9.90 3.45 -0.71
C GLN A 65 -9.04 2.25 -1.11
N LEU A 66 -8.67 1.39 -0.16
CA LEU A 66 -7.90 0.19 -0.46
C LEU A 66 -8.73 -0.85 -1.26
N ALA A 67 -10.04 -0.95 -1.01
CA ALA A 67 -10.93 -1.76 -1.85
C ALA A 67 -10.98 -1.24 -3.29
N LEU A 68 -11.06 0.08 -3.51
CA LEU A 68 -11.01 0.67 -4.85
C LEU A 68 -9.67 0.37 -5.55
N VAL A 69 -8.56 0.61 -4.87
CA VAL A 69 -7.22 0.28 -5.40
C VAL A 69 -7.11 -1.20 -5.78
N SER A 70 -7.65 -2.08 -4.94
CA SER A 70 -7.56 -3.53 -5.11
C SER A 70 -8.20 -4.04 -6.41
N GLN A 71 -9.18 -3.33 -6.98
CA GLN A 71 -9.84 -3.71 -8.24
C GLN A 71 -8.89 -3.77 -9.44
N SER A 72 -7.76 -3.06 -9.35
CA SER A 72 -6.74 -2.99 -10.41
C SER A 72 -5.44 -3.70 -10.03
N ALA A 73 -5.41 -4.42 -8.90
CA ALA A 73 -4.21 -5.04 -8.37
C ALA A 73 -4.30 -6.57 -8.41
N LEU A 74 -3.16 -7.23 -8.63
CA LEU A 74 -3.08 -8.69 -8.59
C LEU A 74 -3.26 -9.25 -7.18
N ALA A 75 -2.78 -8.51 -6.17
CA ALA A 75 -2.96 -8.81 -4.75
C ALA A 75 -2.81 -7.52 -3.93
N LEU A 76 -3.50 -7.46 -2.78
CA LEU A 76 -3.36 -6.40 -1.81
C LEU A 76 -2.61 -6.92 -0.58
N ILE A 77 -1.47 -6.31 -0.25
CA ILE A 77 -0.63 -6.75 0.87
C ILE A 77 -0.71 -5.74 2.01
N VAL A 78 -1.18 -6.17 3.17
CA VAL A 78 -1.34 -5.32 4.36
C VAL A 78 -0.61 -5.91 5.57
N GLY A 79 -0.02 -5.06 6.41
CA GLY A 79 0.61 -5.47 7.65
C GLY A 79 -0.40 -5.65 8.79
N ARG A 80 -0.26 -6.68 9.61
CA ARG A 80 -1.14 -6.95 10.76
C ARG A 80 -0.91 -6.03 11.96
N GLY A 81 0.23 -5.33 12.04
CA GLY A 81 0.62 -4.51 13.20
C GLY A 81 0.46 -2.99 13.04
N GLY A 82 0.22 -2.49 11.82
CA GLY A 82 0.17 -1.04 11.54
C GLY A 82 -1.22 -0.50 11.20
N GLY A 83 -2.23 -1.37 11.12
CA GLY A 83 -3.63 -1.02 10.93
C GLY A 83 -4.49 -1.72 11.97
N SER A 84 -5.63 -1.14 12.32
CA SER A 84 -6.61 -1.82 13.16
C SER A 84 -7.02 -3.15 12.50
N MET A 85 -7.21 -4.20 13.30
CA MET A 85 -7.86 -5.44 12.87
C MET A 85 -9.19 -5.17 12.12
N SER A 86 -9.86 -4.06 12.40
CA SER A 86 -11.05 -3.58 11.69
C SER A 86 -10.79 -3.27 10.22
N THR A 87 -9.67 -2.61 9.88
CA THR A 87 -9.31 -2.31 8.48
C THR A 87 -9.01 -3.59 7.73
N THR A 88 -8.26 -4.51 8.35
CA THR A 88 -7.94 -5.82 7.75
C THR A 88 -9.20 -6.63 7.52
N ARG A 89 -10.11 -6.70 8.51
CA ARG A 89 -11.38 -7.42 8.38
C ARG A 89 -12.27 -6.82 7.29
N GLY A 90 -12.41 -5.50 7.25
CA GLY A 90 -13.19 -4.83 6.21
C GLY A 90 -12.62 -5.03 4.80
N LEU A 91 -11.31 -5.26 4.65
CA LEU A 91 -10.72 -5.57 3.36
C LEU A 91 -10.93 -7.03 2.93
N LEU A 92 -10.97 -7.97 3.87
CA LEU A 92 -11.27 -9.37 3.55
C LEU A 92 -12.67 -9.51 2.94
N ASP A 93 -13.63 -8.69 3.39
CA ASP A 93 -15.01 -8.75 2.91
C ASP A 93 -15.24 -7.97 1.60
N GLY A 94 -14.38 -6.99 1.27
CA GLY A 94 -14.66 -5.98 0.23
C GLY A 94 -13.58 -5.75 -0.82
N ALA A 95 -12.43 -6.42 -0.74
CA ALA A 95 -11.38 -6.28 -1.75
C ALA A 95 -11.75 -6.98 -3.06
N GLY A 96 -11.44 -6.34 -4.19
CA GLY A 96 -11.61 -6.91 -5.52
C GLY A 96 -10.49 -7.86 -5.95
N CYS A 97 -9.52 -8.12 -5.08
CA CYS A 97 -8.40 -9.04 -5.33
C CYS A 97 -7.97 -9.77 -4.05
N PRO A 98 -7.14 -10.84 -4.16
CA PRO A 98 -6.62 -11.55 -3.00
C PRO A 98 -5.92 -10.63 -2.01
N VAL A 99 -6.28 -10.74 -0.72
CA VAL A 99 -5.66 -9.96 0.38
C VAL A 99 -4.68 -10.84 1.14
N ILE A 100 -3.44 -10.37 1.26
CA ILE A 100 -2.37 -11.05 2.02
C ILE A 100 -2.08 -10.23 3.27
N THR A 101 -2.29 -10.84 4.44
CA THR A 101 -1.95 -10.21 5.72
C THR A 101 -0.58 -10.70 6.18
N VAL A 102 0.36 -9.77 6.38
CA VAL A 102 1.73 -10.08 6.81
C VAL A 102 1.87 -9.79 8.30
N PRO A 103 2.30 -10.76 9.14
CA PRO A 103 2.55 -10.51 10.56
C PRO A 103 3.70 -9.49 10.76
N PRO A 104 3.78 -8.85 11.94
CA PRO A 104 4.96 -8.08 12.28
C PRO A 104 6.18 -9.01 12.26
N SER A 105 7.27 -8.52 11.66
CA SER A 105 8.57 -9.17 11.57
C SER A 105 9.52 -8.60 12.59
#